data_AF-A0A945N367-F1
#
_entry.id   AF-A0A945N367-F1
#
_cell.length_a   1.000
_cell.length_b   1.000
_cell.length_c   1.000
_cell.angle_alpha   90.00
_cell.angle_beta   90.00
_cell.angle_gamma   90.00
#
_symmetry.space_group_name_H-M   'P 1'
#
loop_
_entity.id
_entity.type
_entity.pdbx_description
1 polymer ?
#
loop_
_entity_poly.entity_id
_entity_poly.type
_entity_poly.pdbx_seq_one_letter_code
_entity_poly.pdbx_strand_id
1 'polypeptide(L)'
;MSRRLLPLLLFFTTLSAFGDDAALFTLYKTRVAPIIQGTCIGCHVSGGAAGSTRLVYASGSSTSVQEANFDRVRSYIEGNIKNGSQYTFLNKGQGQQGHGGRNQLPRAEDVQAVTDFIDAIALSLSDGDEDGVTNDLDNCQGVTNADQADLDQDGKGDVCDADIDGDGVANEDDDFPKDATETQDSDQDGVGDVRDAFDDDPNEFEDTDGDGVGDVADPDDDGDGFSDAQELADGTNPKSRFSCPSCAFSFDVDESQTAQALTDGLLVIRHLFGFSGDALTAGAVAGLAGRAASEDITVFLTDADAELDIDGNGKSEPLTDGLLLIRYLFGFSGDALIAGAIGSGAARNTAEAVEAYIEARVPLQ
;
A
#
# COMPACT_ATOMS: atom_id res chain seq x y z
N MET A 1 -49.46 -19.51 -25.27
CA MET A 1 -48.89 -19.86 -23.94
C MET A 1 -47.57 -20.57 -24.17
N SER A 2 -46.45 -19.84 -24.06
CA SER A 2 -45.09 -20.38 -23.84
C SER A 2 -44.16 -19.16 -23.79
N ARG A 3 -44.01 -18.55 -22.61
CA ARG A 3 -42.87 -17.66 -22.36
C ARG A 3 -41.75 -18.58 -21.91
N ARG A 4 -40.81 -18.76 -22.84
CA ARG A 4 -39.64 -19.63 -22.75
C ARG A 4 -38.90 -19.40 -21.44
N LEU A 5 -38.57 -20.50 -20.76
CA LEU A 5 -37.43 -20.57 -19.85
C LEU A 5 -36.21 -19.97 -20.57
N LEU A 6 -35.66 -18.90 -20.03
CA LEU A 6 -34.28 -18.53 -20.34
C LEU A 6 -33.40 -19.59 -19.67
N PRO A 7 -32.51 -20.27 -20.41
CA PRO A 7 -31.66 -21.29 -19.81
C PRO A 7 -30.65 -20.63 -18.87
N LEU A 8 -30.47 -21.27 -17.71
CA LEU A 8 -29.56 -20.94 -16.60
C LEU A 8 -28.15 -20.50 -17.05
N LEU A 9 -27.68 -20.97 -18.22
CA LEU A 9 -26.35 -20.70 -18.77
C LEU A 9 -26.00 -19.23 -19.02
N LEU A 10 -26.97 -18.33 -19.23
CA LEU A 10 -26.69 -16.90 -19.48
C LEU A 10 -26.57 -16.06 -18.20
N PHE A 11 -26.88 -16.65 -17.03
CA PHE A 11 -26.77 -15.96 -15.73
C PHE A 11 -25.42 -16.23 -15.04
N PHE A 12 -24.72 -17.30 -15.44
CA PHE A 12 -23.41 -17.65 -14.90
C PHE A 12 -22.27 -16.76 -15.41
N THR A 13 -22.45 -16.04 -16.53
CA THR A 13 -21.38 -15.21 -17.13
C THR A 13 -21.24 -13.82 -16.51
N THR A 14 -21.99 -13.50 -15.46
CA THR A 14 -21.95 -12.17 -14.79
C THR A 14 -21.82 -12.26 -13.27
N LEU A 15 -21.55 -13.45 -12.73
CA LEU A 15 -21.32 -13.61 -11.28
C LEU A 15 -19.96 -13.01 -10.86
N SER A 16 -19.03 -12.85 -11.80
CA SER A 16 -17.63 -12.51 -11.54
C SER A 16 -17.29 -11.00 -11.49
N ALA A 17 -18.20 -10.11 -11.09
CA ALA A 17 -17.86 -8.67 -11.14
C ALA A 17 -18.53 -7.71 -10.14
N PHE A 18 -19.46 -8.14 -9.29
CA PHE A 18 -20.04 -7.26 -8.28
C PHE A 18 -20.48 -8.11 -7.09
N GLY A 19 -19.84 -7.90 -5.94
CA GLY A 19 -19.98 -8.67 -4.70
C GLY A 19 -21.30 -9.42 -4.55
N ASP A 20 -21.18 -10.73 -4.34
CA ASP A 20 -22.21 -11.76 -4.52
C ASP A 20 -23.56 -11.45 -3.88
N ASP A 21 -23.59 -10.64 -2.82
CA ASP A 21 -24.80 -10.10 -2.21
C ASP A 21 -25.72 -9.37 -3.19
N ALA A 22 -25.18 -8.60 -4.14
CA ALA A 22 -25.99 -7.85 -5.10
C ALA A 22 -26.63 -8.77 -6.16
N ALA A 23 -25.90 -9.79 -6.61
CA ALA A 23 -26.38 -10.80 -7.54
C ALA A 23 -27.41 -11.73 -6.87
N LEU A 24 -27.11 -12.22 -5.66
CA LEU A 24 -28.00 -13.01 -4.82
C LEU A 24 -29.26 -12.21 -4.46
N PHE A 25 -29.13 -10.93 -4.11
CA PHE A 25 -30.28 -10.06 -3.83
C PHE A 25 -31.15 -9.84 -5.07
N THR A 26 -30.54 -9.70 -6.25
CA THR A 26 -31.27 -9.61 -7.52
C THR A 26 -32.02 -10.91 -7.83
N LEU A 27 -31.38 -12.06 -7.65
CA LEU A 27 -32.01 -13.38 -7.79
C LEU A 27 -33.17 -13.53 -6.81
N TYR A 28 -32.95 -13.18 -5.55
CA TYR A 28 -33.97 -13.17 -4.50
C TYR A 28 -35.17 -12.31 -4.90
N LYS A 29 -34.93 -11.03 -5.21
CA LYS A 29 -35.98 -10.05 -5.52
C LYS A 29 -36.82 -10.45 -6.73
N THR A 30 -36.20 -11.04 -7.75
CA THR A 30 -36.86 -11.35 -9.02
C THR A 30 -37.52 -12.72 -9.05
N ARG A 31 -36.97 -13.71 -8.33
CA ARG A 31 -37.41 -15.11 -8.41
C ARG A 31 -38.02 -15.62 -7.12
N VAL A 32 -37.53 -15.21 -5.96
CA VAL A 32 -37.89 -15.80 -4.67
C VAL A 32 -38.89 -14.95 -3.90
N ALA A 33 -38.67 -13.64 -3.78
CA ALA A 33 -39.54 -12.73 -3.06
C ALA A 33 -41.02 -12.83 -3.50
N PRO A 34 -41.37 -12.93 -4.81
CA PRO A 34 -42.77 -13.08 -5.23
C PRO A 34 -43.43 -14.39 -4.78
N ILE A 35 -42.63 -15.42 -4.47
CA ILE A 35 -43.08 -16.76 -4.08
C ILE A 35 -43.30 -16.83 -2.56
N ILE A 36 -42.35 -16.28 -1.80
CA ILE A 36 -42.30 -16.47 -0.34
C ILE A 36 -42.96 -15.35 0.45
N GLN A 37 -43.17 -14.17 -0.15
CA GLN A 37 -43.88 -13.08 0.51
C GLN A 37 -45.32 -13.49 0.88
N GLY A 38 -45.61 -13.51 2.18
CA GLY A 38 -46.91 -13.90 2.71
C GLY A 38 -47.10 -15.41 2.94
N THR A 39 -46.10 -16.23 2.60
CA THR A 39 -46.15 -17.70 2.68
C THR A 39 -45.20 -18.21 3.79
N CYS A 40 -45.64 -19.18 4.61
CA CYS A 40 -44.80 -19.85 5.61
C CYS A 40 -43.99 -20.95 4.93
N ILE A 41 -42.67 -21.00 5.15
CA ILE A 41 -41.79 -22.05 4.57
C ILE A 41 -41.48 -23.21 5.54
N GLY A 42 -42.07 -23.20 6.75
CA GLY A 42 -41.93 -24.30 7.70
C GLY A 42 -43.03 -24.29 8.75
N CYS A 43 -44.11 -25.04 8.52
CA CYS A 43 -45.27 -25.08 9.42
C CYS A 43 -45.64 -26.55 9.70
N HIS A 44 -45.51 -27.04 10.95
CA HIS A 44 -45.94 -28.39 11.35
C HIS A 44 -46.95 -28.38 12.51
N VAL A 45 -47.85 -29.38 12.49
CA VAL A 45 -48.70 -29.81 13.62
C VAL A 45 -49.03 -31.31 13.56
N SER A 46 -49.01 -31.97 14.71
CA SER A 46 -50.17 -32.72 15.24
C SER A 46 -50.04 -32.80 16.77
N GLY A 47 -50.95 -32.14 17.50
CA GLY A 47 -51.09 -32.27 18.96
C GLY A 47 -50.47 -31.17 19.85
N GLY A 48 -49.81 -30.13 19.33
CA GLY A 48 -49.20 -29.06 20.14
C GLY A 48 -49.25 -27.66 19.51
N ALA A 49 -49.12 -26.61 20.33
CA ALA A 49 -49.16 -25.21 19.93
C ALA A 49 -47.99 -24.84 18.98
N ALA A 50 -48.33 -24.16 17.88
CA ALA A 50 -47.38 -23.71 16.86
C ALA A 50 -46.49 -22.57 17.37
N GLY A 51 -45.17 -22.78 17.46
CA GLY A 51 -44.30 -21.77 18.08
C GLY A 51 -42.80 -21.75 17.74
N SER A 52 -42.27 -22.60 16.86
CA SER A 52 -40.84 -22.56 16.50
C SER A 52 -40.65 -23.19 15.13
N THR A 53 -40.51 -22.50 14.00
CA THR A 53 -39.83 -21.24 13.74
C THR A 53 -40.45 -20.69 12.46
N ARG A 54 -41.24 -19.61 12.53
CA ARG A 54 -41.78 -18.94 11.34
C ARG A 54 -40.79 -17.86 10.93
N LEU A 55 -40.24 -17.93 9.71
CA LEU A 55 -39.62 -16.75 9.09
C LEU A 55 -40.73 -15.70 8.95
N VAL A 56 -40.69 -14.69 9.81
CA VAL A 56 -41.63 -13.56 9.75
C VAL A 56 -41.12 -12.64 8.66
N TYR A 57 -41.94 -12.35 7.66
CA TYR A 57 -41.57 -11.41 6.60
C TYR A 57 -42.19 -10.05 6.87
N ALA A 58 -41.42 -8.99 6.69
CA ALA A 58 -41.96 -7.64 6.69
C ALA A 58 -42.86 -7.45 5.46
N SER A 59 -44.06 -6.92 5.68
CA SER A 59 -45.01 -6.62 4.61
C SER A 59 -44.60 -5.36 3.86
N GLY A 60 -44.55 -5.42 2.54
CA GLY A 60 -44.20 -4.29 1.68
C GLY A 60 -43.32 -4.69 0.51
N SER A 61 -43.17 -3.78 -0.44
CA SER A 61 -42.36 -3.98 -1.66
C SER A 61 -41.22 -2.97 -1.81
N SER A 62 -40.98 -2.13 -0.79
CA SER A 62 -39.83 -1.22 -0.80
C SER A 62 -38.52 -2.02 -0.80
N THR A 63 -37.47 -1.45 -1.39
CA THR A 63 -36.14 -2.07 -1.43
C THR A 63 -35.66 -2.47 -0.04
N SER A 64 -35.78 -1.58 0.95
CA SER A 64 -35.44 -1.83 2.35
C SER A 64 -36.18 -3.01 3.00
N VAL A 65 -37.46 -3.21 2.64
CA VAL A 65 -38.25 -4.35 3.12
C VAL A 65 -37.81 -5.64 2.42
N GLN A 66 -37.42 -5.56 1.15
CA GLN A 66 -36.89 -6.70 0.41
C GLN A 66 -35.50 -7.11 0.92
N GLU A 67 -34.60 -6.16 1.21
CA GLU A 67 -33.27 -6.40 1.80
C GLU A 67 -33.42 -7.09 3.17
N ALA A 68 -34.24 -6.54 4.07
CA ALA A 68 -34.47 -7.15 5.37
C ALA A 68 -35.07 -8.57 5.30
N ASN A 69 -35.88 -8.85 4.27
CA ASN A 69 -36.41 -10.20 4.05
C ASN A 69 -35.36 -11.12 3.40
N PHE A 70 -34.51 -10.61 2.51
CA PHE A 70 -33.38 -11.33 1.92
C PHE A 70 -32.40 -11.80 2.99
N ASP A 71 -31.94 -10.90 3.85
CA ASP A 71 -31.01 -11.20 4.96
C ASP A 71 -31.58 -12.29 5.86
N ARG A 72 -32.89 -12.24 6.13
CA ARG A 72 -33.59 -13.22 6.97
C ARG A 72 -33.63 -14.61 6.34
N VAL A 73 -33.78 -14.68 5.02
CA VAL A 73 -33.80 -15.94 4.27
C VAL A 73 -32.39 -16.49 4.16
N ARG A 74 -31.42 -15.65 3.82
CA ARG A 74 -30.00 -16.01 3.73
C ARG A 74 -29.48 -16.57 5.05
N SER A 75 -29.65 -15.83 6.15
CA SER A 75 -29.23 -16.26 7.49
C SER A 75 -29.87 -17.59 7.93
N TYR A 76 -31.14 -17.81 7.56
CA TYR A 76 -31.80 -19.08 7.81
C TYR A 76 -31.19 -20.23 6.99
N ILE A 77 -30.87 -19.99 5.73
CA ILE A 77 -30.24 -20.98 4.84
C ILE A 77 -28.83 -21.32 5.37
N GLU A 78 -27.99 -20.33 5.61
CA GLU A 78 -26.63 -20.47 6.19
C GLU A 78 -26.63 -21.28 7.50
N GLY A 79 -27.57 -20.99 8.41
CA GLY A 79 -27.68 -21.69 9.69
C GLY A 79 -28.11 -23.17 9.58
N ASN A 80 -28.61 -23.61 8.43
CA ASN A 80 -29.16 -24.96 8.23
C ASN A 80 -28.41 -25.81 7.18
N ILE A 81 -27.41 -25.28 6.47
CA ILE A 81 -26.61 -26.00 5.45
C ILE A 81 -25.44 -26.82 6.05
N LYS A 82 -25.07 -26.63 7.33
CA LYS A 82 -23.84 -27.16 7.97
C LYS A 82 -23.58 -28.69 7.96
N ASN A 83 -24.39 -29.54 7.34
CA ASN A 83 -24.21 -31.00 7.31
C ASN A 83 -24.55 -31.64 5.94
N GLY A 84 -23.90 -31.16 4.87
CA GLY A 84 -24.06 -31.68 3.52
C GLY A 84 -25.33 -31.18 2.81
N SER A 85 -25.41 -31.42 1.50
CA SER A 85 -26.38 -30.87 0.53
C SER A 85 -27.87 -31.21 0.79
N GLN A 86 -28.23 -31.71 1.98
CA GLN A 86 -29.62 -32.02 2.33
C GLN A 86 -30.36 -30.79 2.85
N TYR A 87 -31.12 -30.18 1.94
CA TYR A 87 -32.01 -29.07 2.22
C TYR A 87 -33.21 -29.49 3.09
N THR A 88 -33.13 -29.29 4.40
CA THR A 88 -34.28 -29.43 5.32
C THR A 88 -35.45 -28.49 4.97
N PHE A 89 -35.15 -27.40 4.26
CA PHE A 89 -36.08 -26.40 3.74
C PHE A 89 -37.10 -26.97 2.73
N LEU A 90 -36.69 -27.86 1.80
CA LEU A 90 -37.56 -28.39 0.73
C LEU A 90 -38.34 -29.64 1.14
N ASN A 91 -37.76 -30.48 2.01
CA ASN A 91 -38.37 -31.76 2.43
C ASN A 91 -39.67 -31.61 3.23
N LYS A 92 -39.96 -30.43 3.79
CA LYS A 92 -41.22 -30.13 4.49
C LYS A 92 -42.28 -29.41 3.63
N GLY A 93 -41.90 -28.90 2.46
CA GLY A 93 -42.80 -28.26 1.49
C GLY A 93 -43.47 -29.23 0.53
N GLN A 94 -42.93 -30.45 0.35
CA GLN A 94 -43.47 -31.46 -0.58
C GLN A 94 -44.59 -32.34 0.00
N GLY A 95 -44.87 -32.22 1.30
CA GLY A 95 -46.01 -32.89 1.96
C GLY A 95 -45.99 -34.42 1.88
N GLN A 96 -45.49 -35.06 2.92
CA GLN A 96 -45.77 -36.48 3.12
C GLN A 96 -47.28 -36.71 3.28
N GLN A 97 -47.80 -37.74 2.60
CA GLN A 97 -49.20 -38.12 2.73
C GLN A 97 -49.53 -38.41 4.20
N GLY A 98 -50.54 -37.71 4.74
CA GLY A 98 -51.05 -37.91 6.09
C GLY A 98 -50.86 -36.75 7.07
N HIS A 99 -50.18 -35.66 6.69
CA HIS A 99 -49.98 -34.49 7.56
C HIS A 99 -50.63 -33.22 6.99
N GLY A 100 -51.67 -32.72 7.66
CA GLY A 100 -52.48 -31.57 7.25
C GLY A 100 -51.83 -30.19 7.46
N GLY A 101 -50.74 -29.92 6.76
CA GLY A 101 -50.13 -28.58 6.66
C GLY A 101 -50.55 -27.87 5.38
N ARG A 102 -51.38 -26.83 5.48
CA ARG A 102 -51.77 -25.97 4.34
C ARG A 102 -50.67 -24.93 4.11
N ASN A 103 -49.70 -25.24 3.24
CA ASN A 103 -48.92 -24.30 2.41
C ASN A 103 -47.77 -25.08 1.73
N GLN A 104 -48.12 -25.89 0.74
CA GLN A 104 -47.16 -26.45 -0.21
C GLN A 104 -46.95 -25.41 -1.32
N LEU A 105 -45.73 -25.23 -1.81
CA LEU A 105 -45.49 -24.47 -3.02
C LEU A 105 -46.26 -25.17 -4.17
N PRO A 106 -47.30 -24.55 -4.74
CA PRO A 106 -48.28 -25.28 -5.54
C PRO A 106 -47.79 -25.61 -6.96
N ARG A 107 -46.70 -24.97 -7.41
CA ARG A 107 -46.17 -25.11 -8.77
C ARG A 107 -44.73 -25.60 -8.76
N ALA A 108 -44.41 -26.54 -9.66
CA ALA A 108 -43.06 -27.05 -9.82
C ALA A 108 -42.04 -25.95 -10.16
N GLU A 109 -42.45 -24.93 -10.92
CA GLU A 109 -41.60 -23.77 -11.20
C GLU A 109 -41.24 -22.94 -9.95
N ASP A 110 -42.14 -22.87 -8.96
CA ASP A 110 -41.90 -22.15 -7.71
C ASP A 110 -40.92 -22.93 -6.82
N VAL A 111 -41.03 -24.27 -6.83
CA VAL A 111 -40.08 -25.17 -6.16
C VAL A 111 -38.69 -25.02 -6.78
N GLN A 112 -38.59 -25.02 -8.10
CA GLN A 112 -37.32 -24.89 -8.80
C GLN A 112 -36.66 -23.53 -8.52
N ALA A 113 -37.39 -22.42 -8.64
CA ALA A 113 -36.84 -21.08 -8.42
C ALA A 113 -36.28 -20.89 -7.00
N VAL A 114 -36.91 -21.51 -6.00
CA VAL A 114 -36.41 -21.48 -4.62
C VAL A 114 -35.23 -22.44 -4.41
N THR A 115 -35.22 -23.60 -5.08
CA THR A 115 -34.09 -24.53 -5.07
C THR A 115 -32.85 -23.89 -5.69
N ASP A 116 -32.98 -23.26 -6.86
CA ASP A 116 -31.89 -22.56 -7.55
C ASP A 116 -31.25 -21.47 -6.67
N PHE A 117 -32.07 -20.73 -5.91
CA PHE A 117 -31.58 -19.71 -4.99
C PHE A 117 -30.83 -20.30 -3.78
N ILE A 118 -31.29 -21.44 -3.26
CA ILE A 118 -30.62 -22.14 -2.18
C ILE A 118 -29.29 -22.72 -2.67
N ASP A 119 -29.26 -23.32 -3.86
CA ASP A 119 -28.03 -23.84 -4.48
C ASP A 119 -27.01 -22.71 -4.72
N ALA A 120 -27.47 -21.52 -5.12
CA ALA A 120 -26.61 -20.35 -5.29
C ALA A 120 -25.98 -19.89 -3.97
N ILE A 121 -26.74 -19.85 -2.87
CA ILE A 121 -26.19 -19.54 -1.53
C ILE A 121 -25.24 -20.66 -1.07
N ALA A 122 -25.56 -21.93 -1.33
CA ALA A 122 -24.69 -23.03 -0.95
C ALA A 122 -23.34 -22.97 -1.67
N LEU A 123 -23.34 -22.54 -2.94
CA LEU A 123 -22.12 -22.36 -3.73
C LEU A 123 -21.26 -21.21 -3.21
N SER A 124 -21.86 -20.08 -2.80
CA SER A 124 -21.13 -18.94 -2.21
C SER A 124 -20.64 -19.20 -0.78
N LEU A 125 -20.99 -20.34 -0.19
CA LEU A 125 -20.49 -20.79 1.12
C LEU A 125 -19.57 -22.00 0.97
N SER A 126 -19.33 -22.44 -0.27
CA SER A 126 -18.41 -23.51 -0.55
C SER A 126 -17.00 -22.98 -0.37
N ASP A 127 -16.23 -23.72 0.38
CA ASP A 127 -14.80 -23.53 0.61
C ASP A 127 -14.17 -24.86 0.16
N GLY A 128 -13.54 -24.83 -1.01
CA GLY A 128 -13.16 -26.00 -1.79
C GLY A 128 -11.92 -26.69 -1.25
N ASP A 129 -11.00 -25.91 -0.69
CA ASP A 129 -9.71 -26.36 -0.17
C ASP A 129 -9.63 -26.27 1.36
N GLU A 130 -10.69 -25.79 2.01
CA GLU A 130 -10.87 -25.73 3.47
C GLU A 130 -9.88 -24.77 4.17
N ASP A 131 -9.51 -23.68 3.50
CA ASP A 131 -8.58 -22.68 4.05
C ASP A 131 -9.26 -21.57 4.87
N GLY A 132 -10.60 -21.53 4.86
CA GLY A 132 -11.41 -20.55 5.56
C GLY A 132 -11.89 -19.37 4.71
N VAL A 133 -11.55 -19.34 3.43
CA VAL A 133 -12.04 -18.41 2.41
C VAL A 133 -13.01 -19.14 1.49
N THR A 134 -14.11 -18.49 1.11
CA THR A 134 -15.09 -19.12 0.23
C THR A 134 -14.65 -18.99 -1.23
N ASN A 135 -14.98 -19.98 -2.07
CA ASN A 135 -14.55 -20.07 -3.47
C ASN A 135 -14.79 -18.79 -4.32
N ASP A 136 -15.79 -17.99 -3.97
CA ASP A 136 -16.13 -16.73 -4.64
C ASP A 136 -15.21 -15.56 -4.25
N LEU A 137 -14.59 -15.63 -3.08
CA LEU A 137 -13.62 -14.68 -2.56
C LEU A 137 -12.18 -15.20 -2.60
N ASP A 138 -12.01 -16.49 -2.90
CA ASP A 138 -10.73 -17.19 -2.91
C ASP A 138 -10.00 -16.98 -4.25
N ASN A 139 -8.89 -16.26 -4.20
CA ASN A 139 -7.99 -16.02 -5.33
C ASN A 139 -7.15 -17.25 -5.73
N CYS A 140 -7.24 -18.35 -4.96
CA CYS A 140 -6.63 -19.65 -5.25
C CYS A 140 -7.54 -20.84 -4.89
N GLN A 141 -8.76 -20.90 -5.44
CA GLN A 141 -9.84 -21.92 -5.23
C GLN A 141 -9.48 -23.42 -5.06
N GLY A 142 -8.26 -23.85 -5.37
CA GLY A 142 -7.80 -25.23 -5.21
C GLY A 142 -6.52 -25.38 -4.39
N VAL A 143 -6.00 -24.31 -3.81
CA VAL A 143 -4.73 -24.29 -3.07
C VAL A 143 -4.86 -23.36 -1.87
N THR A 144 -4.85 -23.95 -0.68
CA THR A 144 -5.08 -23.24 0.58
C THR A 144 -4.15 -22.04 0.76
N ASN A 145 -4.71 -20.84 0.89
CA ASN A 145 -4.01 -19.58 1.13
C ASN A 145 -4.91 -18.59 1.88
N ALA A 146 -5.17 -18.89 3.16
CA ALA A 146 -6.09 -18.12 4.00
C ALA A 146 -5.75 -16.63 4.16
N ASP A 147 -4.51 -16.22 3.85
CA ASP A 147 -4.05 -14.84 3.84
C ASP A 147 -4.40 -14.08 2.56
N GLN A 148 -4.77 -14.79 1.48
CA GLN A 148 -5.21 -14.26 0.19
C GLN A 148 -4.22 -13.22 -0.36
N ALA A 149 -2.92 -13.49 -0.17
CA ALA A 149 -1.86 -12.67 -0.73
C ALA A 149 -1.96 -12.66 -2.27
N ASP A 150 -1.79 -11.48 -2.85
CA ASP A 150 -1.93 -11.16 -4.27
C ASP A 150 -1.08 -9.91 -4.51
N LEU A 151 0.19 -10.12 -4.84
CA LEU A 151 1.22 -9.08 -4.87
C LEU A 151 1.03 -8.11 -6.03
N ASP A 152 0.65 -8.59 -7.21
CA ASP A 152 0.43 -7.76 -8.41
C ASP A 152 -1.04 -7.29 -8.61
N GLN A 153 -1.96 -7.82 -7.81
CA GLN A 153 -3.38 -7.50 -7.81
C GLN A 153 -4.10 -7.87 -9.10
N ASP A 154 -3.67 -8.92 -9.79
CA ASP A 154 -4.35 -9.43 -10.98
C ASP A 154 -5.60 -10.29 -10.66
N GLY A 155 -5.78 -10.65 -9.38
CA GLY A 155 -6.88 -11.45 -8.87
C GLY A 155 -6.56 -12.94 -8.71
N LYS A 156 -5.31 -13.35 -8.92
CA LYS A 156 -4.79 -14.70 -8.68
C LYS A 156 -3.81 -14.62 -7.52
N GLY A 157 -3.98 -15.49 -6.52
CA GLY A 157 -3.15 -15.39 -5.32
C GLY A 157 -1.72 -15.87 -5.54
N ASP A 158 -0.77 -15.32 -4.78
CA ASP A 158 0.67 -15.63 -4.86
C ASP A 158 0.96 -17.13 -4.87
N VAL A 159 0.18 -17.91 -4.11
CA VAL A 159 0.38 -19.36 -3.94
C VAL A 159 0.02 -20.16 -5.21
N CYS A 160 -0.88 -19.64 -6.04
CA CYS A 160 -1.28 -20.26 -7.29
C CYS A 160 -0.85 -19.47 -8.52
N ASP A 161 -0.16 -18.34 -8.35
CA ASP A 161 0.40 -17.55 -9.43
C ASP A 161 1.78 -18.03 -9.90
N ALA A 162 2.00 -17.98 -11.20
CA ALA A 162 3.24 -18.36 -11.87
C ALA A 162 4.14 -17.14 -12.14
N ASP A 163 3.62 -15.93 -11.95
CA ASP A 163 4.27 -14.63 -12.10
C ASP A 163 3.64 -13.74 -11.02
N ILE A 164 4.19 -13.75 -9.80
CA ILE A 164 3.48 -13.19 -8.63
C ILE A 164 3.59 -11.66 -8.54
N ASP A 165 4.53 -11.03 -9.24
CA ASP A 165 4.71 -9.57 -9.22
C ASP A 165 4.35 -8.90 -10.56
N GLY A 166 4.06 -9.68 -11.60
CA GLY A 166 3.37 -9.26 -12.81
C GLY A 166 4.26 -8.51 -13.80
N ASP A 167 5.58 -8.72 -13.74
CA ASP A 167 6.53 -8.08 -14.65
C ASP A 167 6.69 -8.80 -16.01
N GLY A 168 6.14 -10.01 -16.11
CA GLY A 168 6.11 -10.83 -17.32
C GLY A 168 7.20 -11.92 -17.38
N VAL A 169 8.01 -12.10 -16.33
CA VAL A 169 8.90 -13.25 -16.14
C VAL A 169 8.27 -14.21 -15.14
N ALA A 170 8.34 -15.51 -15.43
CA ALA A 170 7.75 -16.49 -14.52
C ALA A 170 8.62 -16.65 -13.26
N ASN A 171 8.01 -16.87 -12.10
CA ASN A 171 8.70 -17.05 -10.81
C ASN A 171 9.87 -18.06 -10.80
N GLU A 172 9.86 -19.03 -11.73
CA GLU A 172 10.89 -20.06 -11.85
C GLU A 172 12.09 -19.64 -12.73
N ASP A 173 11.91 -18.61 -13.55
CA ASP A 173 12.88 -18.01 -14.46
C ASP A 173 13.27 -16.58 -14.02
N ASP A 174 12.77 -16.12 -12.88
CA ASP A 174 12.97 -14.79 -12.31
C ASP A 174 13.88 -14.87 -11.08
N ASP A 175 14.98 -14.11 -11.10
CA ASP A 175 15.92 -14.05 -9.96
C ASP A 175 15.34 -13.23 -8.80
N PHE A 176 14.37 -12.35 -9.06
CA PHE A 176 13.68 -11.52 -8.07
C PHE A 176 12.14 -11.62 -8.17
N PRO A 177 11.53 -12.79 -7.90
CA PRO A 177 10.09 -13.03 -8.09
C PRO A 177 9.10 -12.17 -7.29
N LYS A 178 9.56 -11.16 -6.54
CA LYS A 178 8.71 -10.29 -5.71
C LYS A 178 8.99 -8.81 -5.96
N ASP A 179 9.84 -8.50 -6.94
CA ASP A 179 10.26 -7.15 -7.27
C ASP A 179 10.07 -6.94 -8.76
N ALA A 180 8.86 -6.54 -9.16
CA ALA A 180 8.49 -6.29 -10.56
C ALA A 180 9.34 -5.23 -11.30
N THR A 181 10.32 -4.62 -10.63
CA THR A 181 11.28 -3.69 -11.23
C THR A 181 12.58 -4.35 -11.65
N GLU A 182 12.76 -5.64 -11.33
CA GLU A 182 14.00 -6.39 -11.52
C GLU A 182 13.69 -7.85 -11.85
N THR A 183 14.44 -8.44 -12.79
CA THR A 183 14.24 -9.83 -13.23
C THR A 183 15.54 -10.64 -13.30
N GLN A 184 16.70 -9.98 -13.24
CA GLN A 184 18.00 -10.60 -13.53
C GLN A 184 19.02 -10.29 -12.44
N ASP A 185 19.79 -11.32 -12.09
CA ASP A 185 20.99 -11.26 -11.24
C ASP A 185 22.14 -11.96 -12.02
N SER A 186 22.79 -11.21 -12.91
CA SER A 186 23.70 -11.74 -13.92
C SER A 186 24.92 -12.44 -13.32
N ASP A 187 25.40 -12.01 -12.15
CA ASP A 187 26.57 -12.57 -11.47
C ASP A 187 26.27 -13.37 -10.19
N GLN A 188 25.01 -13.35 -9.73
CA GLN A 188 24.47 -14.13 -8.62
C GLN A 188 24.97 -13.67 -7.25
N ASP A 189 25.16 -12.36 -7.07
CA ASP A 189 25.56 -11.77 -5.79
C ASP A 189 24.35 -11.38 -4.90
N GLY A 190 23.15 -11.36 -5.47
CA GLY A 190 21.89 -11.03 -4.81
C GLY A 190 21.45 -9.57 -4.96
N VAL A 191 22.19 -8.74 -5.69
CA VAL A 191 21.82 -7.42 -6.19
C VAL A 191 21.37 -7.58 -7.64
N GLY A 192 20.27 -6.93 -8.01
CA GLY A 192 19.74 -7.06 -9.37
C GLY A 192 20.44 -6.12 -10.35
N ASP A 193 20.54 -6.54 -11.61
CA ASP A 193 21.24 -5.83 -12.70
C ASP A 193 20.84 -4.35 -12.85
N VAL A 194 19.60 -3.96 -12.50
CA VAL A 194 19.12 -2.57 -12.56
C VAL A 194 19.75 -1.69 -11.48
N ARG A 195 20.08 -2.27 -10.32
CA ARG A 195 20.66 -1.57 -9.16
C ARG A 195 22.14 -1.85 -8.96
N ASP A 196 22.68 -2.84 -9.66
CA ASP A 196 24.08 -3.21 -9.61
C ASP A 196 24.92 -2.33 -10.56
N ALA A 197 25.93 -1.65 -10.03
CA ALA A 197 26.87 -0.88 -10.84
C ALA A 197 27.82 -1.78 -11.67
N PHE A 198 27.99 -3.04 -11.27
CA PHE A 198 28.91 -4.03 -11.84
C PHE A 198 28.24 -5.42 -11.99
N ASP A 199 27.13 -5.47 -12.73
CA ASP A 199 26.29 -6.66 -13.05
C ASP A 199 27.01 -7.96 -13.52
N ASP A 200 28.32 -7.91 -13.78
CA ASP A 200 29.15 -9.04 -14.21
C ASP A 200 30.23 -9.45 -13.16
N ASP A 201 30.37 -8.75 -12.02
CA ASP A 201 31.36 -9.02 -10.96
C ASP A 201 30.73 -9.19 -9.56
N PRO A 202 30.59 -10.44 -9.07
CA PRO A 202 29.81 -10.73 -7.86
C PRO A 202 30.52 -10.34 -6.55
N ASN A 203 31.56 -9.52 -6.64
CA ASN A 203 32.30 -8.96 -5.51
C ASN A 203 32.20 -7.43 -5.45
N GLU A 204 31.55 -6.78 -6.42
CA GLU A 204 31.39 -5.33 -6.53
C GLU A 204 29.95 -5.03 -6.92
N PHE A 205 29.28 -4.13 -6.21
CA PHE A 205 27.88 -3.77 -6.52
C PHE A 205 27.57 -2.27 -6.37
N GLU A 206 28.43 -1.52 -5.68
CA GLU A 206 28.33 -0.08 -5.46
C GLU A 206 29.53 0.64 -6.12
N ASP A 207 29.28 1.83 -6.69
CA ASP A 207 30.26 2.77 -7.24
C ASP A 207 29.87 4.17 -6.73
N THR A 208 30.29 4.50 -5.51
CA THR A 208 29.78 5.65 -4.76
C THR A 208 30.14 6.99 -5.41
N ASP A 209 31.32 7.12 -6.03
CA ASP A 209 31.75 8.34 -6.72
C ASP A 209 31.56 8.31 -8.25
N GLY A 210 31.22 7.14 -8.81
CA GLY A 210 30.91 6.96 -10.23
C GLY A 210 32.14 6.97 -11.13
N ASP A 211 33.32 6.66 -10.61
CA ASP A 211 34.57 6.66 -11.38
C ASP A 211 34.80 5.38 -12.20
N GLY A 212 33.98 4.34 -11.95
CA GLY A 212 34.02 3.05 -12.60
C GLY A 212 34.90 2.01 -11.91
N VAL A 213 35.36 2.28 -10.69
CA VAL A 213 35.95 1.31 -9.75
C VAL A 213 34.95 1.08 -8.62
N GLY A 214 34.61 -0.17 -8.33
CA GLY A 214 33.64 -0.48 -7.27
C GLY A 214 34.20 -0.28 -5.87
N ASP A 215 33.33 0.04 -4.92
CA ASP A 215 33.68 0.40 -3.53
C ASP A 215 34.49 -0.70 -2.79
N VAL A 216 34.48 -1.97 -3.23
CA VAL A 216 35.32 -3.01 -2.61
C VAL A 216 36.78 -2.91 -3.08
N ALA A 217 37.02 -2.39 -4.29
CA ALA A 217 38.33 -2.20 -4.90
C ALA A 217 38.84 -0.76 -4.83
N ASP A 218 37.94 0.24 -4.75
CA ASP A 218 38.29 1.64 -4.60
C ASP A 218 38.82 1.90 -3.18
N PRO A 219 39.97 2.56 -3.02
CA PRO A 219 40.44 3.01 -1.71
C PRO A 219 39.87 4.36 -1.25
N ASP A 220 39.05 5.07 -2.04
CA ASP A 220 38.49 6.41 -1.83
C ASP A 220 37.05 6.44 -2.39
N ASP A 221 36.13 5.70 -1.76
CA ASP A 221 34.76 5.41 -2.26
C ASP A 221 33.98 6.66 -2.70
N ASP A 222 34.22 7.82 -2.09
CA ASP A 222 33.48 9.06 -2.36
C ASP A 222 34.25 10.13 -3.16
N GLY A 223 35.50 9.84 -3.51
CA GLY A 223 36.35 10.66 -4.38
C GLY A 223 36.68 12.05 -3.81
N ASP A 224 36.67 12.23 -2.49
CA ASP A 224 37.00 13.50 -1.86
C ASP A 224 38.50 13.72 -1.58
N GLY A 225 39.30 12.69 -1.85
CA GLY A 225 40.74 12.68 -1.73
C GLY A 225 41.26 12.15 -0.39
N PHE A 226 40.38 11.61 0.46
CA PHE A 226 40.72 10.87 1.66
C PHE A 226 40.35 9.40 1.50
N SER A 227 41.32 8.50 1.64
CA SER A 227 41.02 7.06 1.52
C SER A 227 40.13 6.56 2.66
N ASP A 228 39.30 5.53 2.44
CA ASP A 228 38.41 4.95 3.46
C ASP A 228 39.14 4.54 4.74
N ALA A 229 40.38 4.03 4.59
CA ALA A 229 41.21 3.64 5.72
C ALA A 229 41.65 4.84 6.59
N GLN A 230 41.86 6.00 5.98
CA GLN A 230 42.18 7.25 6.66
C GLN A 230 40.93 7.79 7.36
N GLU A 231 39.79 7.75 6.69
CA GLU A 231 38.53 8.24 7.20
C GLU A 231 37.98 7.40 8.35
N LEU A 232 38.04 6.08 8.24
CA LEU A 232 37.74 5.18 9.34
C LEU A 232 38.62 5.43 10.56
N ALA A 233 39.89 5.80 10.35
CA ALA A 233 40.81 6.15 11.44
C ALA A 233 40.47 7.50 12.07
N ASP A 234 39.97 8.45 11.28
CA ASP A 234 39.57 9.78 11.70
C ASP A 234 38.11 9.87 12.17
N GLY A 235 37.34 8.80 12.00
CA GLY A 235 35.93 8.70 12.40
C GLY A 235 34.97 9.41 11.47
N THR A 236 35.35 9.59 10.20
CA THR A 236 34.53 10.17 9.14
C THR A 236 33.91 9.07 8.27
N ASN A 237 33.01 9.42 7.33
CA ASN A 237 32.23 8.45 6.56
C ASN A 237 32.80 8.27 5.15
N PRO A 238 33.37 7.09 4.81
CA PRO A 238 33.99 6.85 3.51
C PRO A 238 33.11 6.98 2.28
N LYS A 239 31.79 6.91 2.47
CA LYS A 239 30.82 6.99 1.36
C LYS A 239 30.22 8.38 1.20
N SER A 240 30.82 9.40 1.80
CA SER A 240 30.27 10.75 1.83
C SER A 240 31.37 11.77 1.71
N ARG A 241 31.51 12.31 0.49
CA ARG A 241 32.51 13.30 0.09
C ARG A 241 32.57 14.60 0.90
N PHE A 242 31.66 14.73 1.87
CA PHE A 242 31.48 15.88 2.77
C PHE A 242 31.82 15.52 4.23
N SER A 243 32.05 14.24 4.51
CA SER A 243 32.41 13.71 5.81
C SER A 243 33.86 13.28 5.78
N CYS A 244 34.78 14.22 5.99
CA CYS A 244 36.21 13.94 5.93
C CYS A 244 37.00 14.86 6.87
N PRO A 245 38.29 14.55 7.14
CA PRO A 245 39.06 15.20 8.20
C PRO A 245 39.31 16.70 7.98
N SER A 246 39.19 17.17 6.74
CA SER A 246 39.44 18.58 6.40
C SER A 246 38.58 19.16 5.29
N CYS A 247 37.52 18.49 4.87
CA CYS A 247 36.53 19.10 3.98
C CYS A 247 35.86 20.25 4.73
N ALA A 248 35.73 21.37 4.04
CA ALA A 248 34.99 22.49 4.56
C ALA A 248 33.52 22.07 4.71
N PHE A 249 32.88 22.52 5.80
CA PHE A 249 31.43 22.41 5.96
C PHE A 249 30.70 22.78 4.66
N SER A 250 29.73 21.96 4.27
CA SER A 250 28.87 22.18 3.11
C SER A 250 27.43 22.46 3.56
N PHE A 251 26.77 23.36 2.84
CA PHE A 251 25.33 23.62 2.94
C PHE A 251 24.49 22.63 2.13
N ASP A 252 25.10 21.62 1.51
CA ASP A 252 24.40 20.41 1.07
C ASP A 252 24.22 19.49 2.31
N VAL A 253 23.14 19.74 3.04
CA VAL A 253 22.83 19.15 4.34
C VAL A 253 22.35 17.71 4.19
N ASP A 254 21.60 17.41 3.13
CA ASP A 254 21.09 16.07 2.88
C ASP A 254 22.02 15.20 2.02
N GLU A 255 23.19 15.74 1.64
CA GLU A 255 24.23 15.07 0.86
C GLU A 255 23.70 14.55 -0.48
N SER A 256 22.83 15.34 -1.12
CA SER A 256 22.28 15.04 -2.44
C SER A 256 23.15 15.53 -3.59
N GLN A 257 24.37 15.97 -3.28
CA GLN A 257 25.35 16.60 -4.16
C GLN A 257 24.95 18.00 -4.65
N THR A 258 23.77 18.51 -4.24
CA THR A 258 23.30 19.84 -4.61
C THR A 258 22.68 20.57 -3.42
N ALA A 259 23.18 21.77 -3.11
CA ALA A 259 22.52 22.63 -2.13
C ALA A 259 21.31 23.33 -2.78
N GLN A 260 20.09 23.03 -2.34
CA GLN A 260 18.84 23.60 -2.84
C GLN A 260 17.99 24.26 -1.74
N ALA A 261 17.14 25.21 -2.13
CA ALA A 261 16.38 26.00 -1.17
C ALA A 261 15.33 25.18 -0.40
N LEU A 262 14.74 24.17 -1.04
CA LEU A 262 13.62 23.39 -0.48
C LEU A 262 14.05 22.11 0.23
N THR A 263 15.29 21.67 0.01
CA THR A 263 15.92 20.58 0.75
C THR A 263 16.77 21.20 1.86
N ASP A 264 17.92 21.76 1.51
CA ASP A 264 18.94 22.19 2.46
C ASP A 264 18.59 23.49 3.17
N GLY A 265 18.22 24.51 2.41
CA GLY A 265 17.81 25.80 2.99
C GLY A 265 16.63 25.64 3.94
N LEU A 266 15.74 24.69 3.64
CA LEU A 266 14.58 24.37 4.46
C LEU A 266 14.97 23.56 5.71
N LEU A 267 15.89 22.59 5.59
CA LEU A 267 16.43 21.85 6.74
C LEU A 267 17.15 22.78 7.72
N VAL A 268 18.04 23.65 7.25
CA VAL A 268 18.77 24.62 8.09
C VAL A 268 17.79 25.54 8.80
N ILE A 269 16.85 26.18 8.09
CA ILE A 269 15.95 27.14 8.73
C ILE A 269 14.99 26.47 9.73
N ARG A 270 14.52 25.24 9.44
CA ARG A 270 13.72 24.44 10.38
C ARG A 270 14.54 24.09 11.64
N HIS A 271 15.77 23.63 11.48
CA HIS A 271 16.65 23.35 12.60
C HIS A 271 16.87 24.60 13.49
N LEU A 272 17.15 25.76 12.89
CA LEU A 272 17.33 27.02 13.63
C LEU A 272 16.05 27.51 14.35
N PHE A 273 14.87 27.12 13.87
CA PHE A 273 13.62 27.31 14.61
C PHE A 273 13.38 26.26 15.72
N GLY A 274 14.25 25.26 15.83
CA GLY A 274 14.19 24.19 16.83
C GLY A 274 13.29 23.00 16.43
N PHE A 275 13.02 22.82 15.14
CA PHE A 275 12.30 21.63 14.66
C PHE A 275 13.22 20.39 14.68
N SER A 276 12.62 19.22 14.93
CA SER A 276 13.29 17.91 14.98
C SER A 276 12.33 16.80 14.53
N GLY A 277 12.82 15.57 14.34
CA GLY A 277 11.98 14.44 13.90
C GLY A 277 11.40 14.66 12.51
N ASP A 278 10.21 14.11 12.26
CA ASP A 278 9.47 14.32 11.00
C ASP A 278 9.29 15.80 10.65
N ALA A 279 9.14 16.68 11.63
CA ALA A 279 8.91 18.09 11.38
C ALA A 279 10.17 18.80 10.82
N LEU A 280 11.36 18.23 11.04
CA LEU A 280 12.60 18.68 10.41
C LEU A 280 12.65 18.20 8.95
N THR A 281 12.43 16.91 8.70
CA THR A 281 12.76 16.26 7.40
C THR A 281 11.60 16.16 6.41
N ALA A 282 10.34 16.24 6.85
CA ALA A 282 9.19 16.00 5.97
C ALA A 282 9.18 16.93 4.76
N GLY A 283 9.34 16.33 3.57
CA GLY A 283 9.38 17.02 2.28
C GLY A 283 10.57 17.96 2.08
N ALA A 284 11.63 17.80 2.89
CA ALA A 284 12.83 18.62 2.87
C ALA A 284 14.13 17.80 2.68
N VAL A 285 14.00 16.54 2.29
CA VAL A 285 15.11 15.62 1.98
C VAL A 285 14.95 15.18 0.53
N ALA A 286 16.02 15.23 -0.26
CA ALA A 286 16.05 14.81 -1.64
C ALA A 286 15.85 13.28 -1.80
N GLY A 287 15.45 12.85 -3.00
CA GLY A 287 15.25 11.42 -3.29
C GLY A 287 16.54 10.59 -3.31
N LEU A 288 17.69 11.23 -3.54
CA LEU A 288 19.04 10.63 -3.54
C LEU A 288 19.89 11.15 -2.38
N ALA A 289 19.27 11.49 -1.25
CA ALA A 289 19.97 12.02 -0.09
C ALA A 289 20.82 10.93 0.59
N GLY A 290 22.14 11.18 0.75
CA GLY A 290 23.01 10.38 1.61
C GLY A 290 22.68 10.53 3.10
N ARG A 291 22.16 11.71 3.50
CA ARG A 291 21.74 12.02 4.88
C ARG A 291 20.25 12.32 4.95
N ALA A 292 19.44 11.29 5.19
CA ALA A 292 17.97 11.42 5.23
C ALA A 292 17.34 11.40 6.63
N ALA A 293 18.00 10.78 7.62
CA ALA A 293 17.42 10.60 8.95
C ALA A 293 17.45 11.91 9.77
N SER A 294 16.37 12.17 10.49
CA SER A 294 16.20 13.44 11.23
C SER A 294 17.24 13.62 12.34
N GLU A 295 17.66 12.51 12.94
CA GLU A 295 18.66 12.43 13.99
C GLU A 295 20.03 12.82 13.44
N ASP A 296 20.41 12.27 12.28
CA ASP A 296 21.72 12.52 11.65
C ASP A 296 21.83 13.95 11.13
N ILE A 297 20.75 14.49 10.57
CA ILE A 297 20.67 15.91 10.17
C ILE A 297 20.76 16.81 11.40
N THR A 298 20.09 16.45 12.50
CA THR A 298 20.14 17.25 13.73
C THR A 298 21.55 17.29 14.30
N VAL A 299 22.26 16.16 14.34
CA VAL A 299 23.65 16.09 14.80
C VAL A 299 24.54 16.96 13.92
N PHE A 300 24.47 16.78 12.60
CA PHE A 300 25.26 17.55 11.63
C PHE A 300 25.09 19.06 11.81
N LEU A 301 23.85 19.54 11.84
CA LEU A 301 23.56 20.98 11.98
C LEU A 301 23.92 21.52 13.36
N THR A 302 23.83 20.71 14.42
CA THR A 302 24.24 21.11 15.78
C THR A 302 25.75 21.26 15.87
N ASP A 303 26.51 20.33 15.30
CA ASP A 303 27.97 20.37 15.31
C ASP A 303 28.50 21.50 14.42
N ALA A 304 27.76 21.84 13.36
CA ALA A 304 28.07 22.94 12.45
C ALA A 304 27.51 24.31 12.88
N ASP A 305 26.99 24.48 14.11
CA ASP A 305 26.31 25.71 14.55
C ASP A 305 27.11 26.98 14.26
N ALA A 306 28.44 26.94 14.43
CA ALA A 306 29.32 28.08 14.15
C ALA A 306 29.41 28.44 12.66
N GLU A 307 29.27 27.46 11.76
CA GLU A 307 29.28 27.67 10.31
C GLU A 307 27.93 28.21 9.82
N LEU A 308 26.84 27.95 10.55
CA LEU A 308 25.50 28.47 10.28
C LEU A 308 25.37 29.99 10.54
N ASP A 309 26.32 30.64 11.22
CA ASP A 309 26.34 32.09 11.49
C ASP A 309 26.77 32.88 10.23
N ILE A 310 25.88 32.94 9.24
CA ILE A 310 26.08 33.54 7.90
C ILE A 310 26.22 35.06 7.90
N ASP A 311 25.73 35.77 8.93
CA ASP A 311 25.97 37.22 9.09
C ASP A 311 27.13 37.57 10.05
N GLY A 312 27.56 36.60 10.87
CA GLY A 312 28.85 36.63 11.57
C GLY A 312 28.75 37.47 12.84
N ASN A 313 27.56 37.50 13.44
CA ASN A 313 27.29 38.23 14.67
C ASN A 313 27.60 37.38 15.93
N GLY A 314 28.01 36.12 15.74
CA GLY A 314 28.28 35.13 16.78
C GLY A 314 27.05 34.34 17.20
N LYS A 315 25.96 34.36 16.42
CA LYS A 315 24.73 33.60 16.66
C LYS A 315 24.11 33.14 15.34
N SER A 316 23.67 31.89 15.34
CA SER A 316 22.91 31.31 14.25
C SER A 316 21.43 31.45 14.54
N GLU A 317 20.76 32.40 13.89
CA GLU A 317 19.33 32.67 14.11
C GLU A 317 18.51 32.43 12.82
N PRO A 318 17.27 31.91 12.92
CA PRO A 318 16.51 31.48 11.73
C PRO A 318 16.11 32.63 10.81
N LEU A 319 15.90 33.84 11.38
CA LEU A 319 15.44 35.01 10.63
C LEU A 319 16.58 35.91 10.13
N THR A 320 17.82 35.59 10.49
CA THR A 320 19.01 36.23 9.94
C THR A 320 19.70 35.24 9.04
N ASP A 321 20.30 34.20 9.60
CA ASP A 321 21.19 33.30 8.89
C ASP A 321 20.44 32.29 8.05
N GLY A 322 19.46 31.60 8.63
CA GLY A 322 18.59 30.68 7.89
C GLY A 322 17.86 31.37 6.73
N LEU A 323 17.45 32.63 6.94
CA LEU A 323 16.81 33.44 5.91
C LEU A 323 17.78 33.88 4.81
N LEU A 324 19.03 34.22 5.14
CA LEU A 324 20.06 34.54 4.14
C LEU A 324 20.37 33.31 3.27
N LEU A 325 20.55 32.13 3.88
CA LEU A 325 20.82 30.89 3.15
C LEU A 325 19.69 30.57 2.17
N ILE A 326 18.45 30.47 2.67
CA ILE A 326 17.34 30.04 1.82
C ILE A 326 17.05 31.04 0.70
N ARG A 327 17.24 32.35 0.93
CA ARG A 327 17.15 33.37 -0.12
C ARG A 327 18.23 33.19 -1.18
N TYR A 328 19.48 32.99 -0.77
CA TYR A 328 20.58 32.75 -1.69
C TYR A 328 20.30 31.52 -2.57
N LEU A 329 19.86 30.41 -1.97
CA LEU A 329 19.53 29.18 -2.70
C LEU A 329 18.31 29.33 -3.63
N PHE A 330 17.42 30.30 -3.38
CA PHE A 330 16.37 30.71 -4.33
C PHE A 330 16.88 31.64 -5.44
N GLY A 331 18.17 31.96 -5.47
CA GLY A 331 18.81 32.82 -6.46
C GLY A 331 18.72 34.32 -6.16
N PHE A 332 18.42 34.72 -4.93
CA PHE A 332 18.45 36.13 -4.53
C PHE A 332 19.90 36.58 -4.33
N SER A 333 20.20 37.80 -4.78
CA SER A 333 21.52 38.44 -4.64
C SER A 333 21.39 39.93 -4.34
N GLY A 334 22.50 40.58 -4.01
CA GLY A 334 22.56 42.02 -3.74
C GLY A 334 21.63 42.44 -2.60
N ASP A 335 21.00 43.61 -2.72
CA ASP A 335 20.07 44.13 -1.71
C ASP A 335 18.92 43.17 -1.40
N ALA A 336 18.45 42.40 -2.40
CA ALA A 336 17.32 41.48 -2.23
C ALA A 336 17.67 40.28 -1.32
N LEU A 337 18.94 39.88 -1.30
CA LEU A 337 19.45 38.86 -0.40
C LEU A 337 19.42 39.36 1.06
N ILE A 338 20.04 40.52 1.31
CA ILE A 338 20.33 40.99 2.67
C ILE A 338 19.23 41.83 3.32
N ALA A 339 18.27 42.35 2.54
CA ALA A 339 17.26 43.28 3.06
C ALA A 339 16.45 42.68 4.22
N GLY A 340 16.64 43.26 5.41
CA GLY A 340 15.95 42.86 6.63
C GLY A 340 16.39 41.50 7.22
N ALA A 341 17.47 40.91 6.70
CA ALA A 341 17.99 39.62 7.15
C ALA A 341 19.39 39.72 7.81
N ILE A 342 20.01 40.91 7.84
CA ILE A 342 21.26 41.12 8.56
C ILE A 342 20.96 41.46 10.03
N GLY A 343 21.51 40.66 10.95
CA GLY A 343 21.40 40.82 12.39
C GLY A 343 22.19 41.99 12.95
N SER A 344 21.87 42.35 14.20
CA SER A 344 22.57 43.42 14.89
C SER A 344 23.99 42.98 15.27
N GLY A 345 25.00 43.73 14.84
CA GLY A 345 26.40 43.42 15.14
C GLY A 345 27.07 42.48 14.14
N ALA A 346 26.39 42.17 13.03
CA ALA A 346 26.92 41.36 11.93
C ALA A 346 28.26 41.88 11.41
N ALA A 347 29.24 40.98 11.32
CA ALA A 347 30.53 41.23 10.69
C ALA A 347 30.44 41.16 9.16
N ARG A 348 29.56 40.30 8.62
CA ARG A 348 29.22 40.20 7.20
C ARG A 348 27.88 40.90 6.97
N ASN A 349 27.94 42.18 6.62
CA ASN A 349 26.76 43.06 6.50
C ASN A 349 26.53 43.62 5.09
N THR A 350 27.27 43.12 4.10
CA THR A 350 27.05 43.43 2.68
C THR A 350 26.69 42.15 1.93
N ALA A 351 25.97 42.29 0.81
CA ALA A 351 25.57 41.15 0.01
C ALA A 351 26.78 40.38 -0.52
N GLU A 352 27.82 41.09 -0.95
CA GLU A 352 29.04 40.46 -1.47
C GLU A 352 29.75 39.60 -0.41
N ALA A 353 29.78 40.06 0.85
CA ALA A 353 30.41 39.31 1.94
C ALA A 353 29.60 38.07 2.34
N VAL A 354 28.25 38.16 2.28
CA VAL A 354 27.36 37.04 2.55
C VAL A 354 27.41 36.02 1.41
N GLU A 355 27.29 36.48 0.17
CA GLU A 355 27.38 35.63 -1.03
C GLU A 355 28.69 34.86 -1.05
N ALA A 356 29.83 35.54 -0.85
CA ALA A 356 31.13 34.87 -0.81
C ALA A 356 31.27 33.83 0.32
N TYR A 357 30.59 34.04 1.45
CA TYR A 357 30.62 33.10 2.57
C TYR A 357 29.82 31.82 2.25
N ILE A 358 28.63 31.97 1.65
CA ILE A 358 27.77 30.85 1.25
C ILE A 358 28.36 30.13 0.03
N GLU A 359 28.81 30.85 -0.98
CA GLU A 359 29.40 30.29 -2.22
C GLU A 359 30.60 29.39 -1.93
N ALA A 360 31.41 29.71 -0.91
CA ALA A 360 32.53 28.88 -0.48
C ALA A 360 32.15 27.57 0.22
N ARG A 361 30.85 27.35 0.49
CA ARG A 361 30.28 26.25 1.29
C ARG A 361 29.12 25.57 0.57
N VAL A 362 28.90 25.81 -0.71
CA VAL A 362 27.94 25.05 -1.52
C VAL A 362 28.71 24.24 -2.57
N PRO A 363 28.22 23.06 -2.98
CA PRO A 363 28.84 22.32 -4.07
C PRO A 363 28.96 23.17 -5.33
N LEU A 364 30.05 23.01 -6.09
CA LEU A 364 30.22 23.67 -7.38
C LEU A 364 29.16 23.11 -8.35
N GLN A 365 28.28 23.99 -8.84
CA GLN A 365 27.25 23.66 -9.81
C GLN A 365 27.77 23.52 -11.25
#